data_AF-A0A914XUI1-F1
#
_entry.id   AF-A0A914XUI1-F1
#
_cell.length_a   1.000
_cell.length_b   1.000
_cell.length_c   1.000
_cell.angle_alpha   90.00
_cell.angle_beta   90.00
_cell.angle_gamma   90.00
#
_symmetry.space_group_name_H-M   'P 1'
#
loop_
_entity.id
_entity.type
_entity.pdbx_description
1 polymer ?
#
loop_
_entity_poly.entity_id
_entity_poly.type
_entity_poly.pdbx_seq_one_letter_code
_entity_poly.pdbx_strand_id
1 'polypeptide(L)'
;MNVGSFSTNADGKWDDNWGTCTLQDCSGNRSQSDSGASVAVGWRNDVWSWDIGTTPMGFNVVDVVGGISYSDDIGPLGYTVNAHRRPISSSLLAFGGQKDSPSNTGKKWGGVRADGVGLSLSYDKGEANGVWASLSGDQLTGKNVEDNWRVRWMTGYYYKVINQTIAASQSA
;
A
#
# COMPACT_ATOMS: atom_id res chain seq x y z
N MET A 1 -12.50 3.73 8.30
CA MET A 1 -11.95 5.02 7.84
C MET A 1 -13.08 6.01 7.72
N ASN A 2 -12.94 7.20 8.32
CA ASN A 2 -13.90 8.29 8.19
C ASN A 2 -13.16 9.46 7.52
N VAL A 3 -13.67 9.95 6.39
CA VAL A 3 -13.06 11.05 5.63
C VAL A 3 -13.89 12.32 5.71
N GLY A 4 -14.82 12.39 6.68
CA GLY A 4 -15.66 13.55 6.94
C GLY A 4 -16.89 13.60 6.04
N SER A 5 -17.36 14.82 5.81
CA SER A 5 -18.57 15.10 5.03
C SER A 5 -18.32 16.23 4.05
N PHE A 6 -18.94 16.17 2.88
CA PHE A 6 -18.84 17.23 1.89
C PHE A 6 -19.40 18.56 2.43
N SER A 7 -18.73 19.66 2.06
CA SER A 7 -19.25 21.01 2.29
C SER A 7 -20.39 21.25 1.30
N THR A 8 -21.51 21.76 1.78
CA THR A 8 -22.73 21.90 0.97
C THR A 8 -23.06 23.36 0.73
N ASN A 9 -23.57 23.66 -0.46
CA ASN A 9 -24.19 24.93 -0.78
C ASN A 9 -25.58 25.06 -0.09
N ALA A 10 -26.28 26.17 -0.36
CA ALA A 10 -27.61 26.45 0.21
C ALA A 10 -28.66 25.39 -0.17
N ASP A 11 -28.49 24.73 -1.32
CA ASP A 11 -29.38 23.67 -1.82
C ASP A 11 -29.02 22.28 -1.25
N GLY A 12 -28.05 22.20 -0.34
CA GLY A 12 -27.59 20.94 0.25
C GLY A 12 -26.78 20.07 -0.70
N LYS A 13 -26.30 20.63 -1.82
CA LYS A 13 -25.51 19.96 -2.84
C LYS A 13 -24.04 20.36 -2.80
N TRP A 14 -23.19 19.61 -3.49
CA TRP A 14 -21.75 19.88 -3.60
C TRP A 14 -21.22 19.60 -5.02
N ASP A 15 -20.21 20.36 -5.42
CA ASP A 15 -19.59 20.41 -6.75
C ASP A 15 -18.08 20.12 -6.71
N ASP A 16 -17.61 19.48 -5.63
CA ASP A 16 -16.21 19.07 -5.47
C ASP A 16 -15.69 18.27 -6.67
N ASN A 17 -14.38 18.34 -6.92
CA ASN A 17 -13.70 17.49 -7.90
C ASN A 17 -13.57 16.04 -7.39
N TRP A 18 -14.72 15.39 -7.25
CA TRP A 18 -14.90 14.04 -6.74
C TRP A 18 -16.07 13.37 -7.46
N GLY A 19 -15.93 12.10 -7.84
CA GLY A 19 -16.96 11.39 -8.60
C GLY A 19 -17.29 12.10 -9.90
N THR A 20 -18.58 12.38 -10.12
CA THR A 20 -19.05 13.17 -11.27
C THR A 20 -19.69 14.51 -10.86
N CYS A 21 -19.36 15.01 -9.66
CA CYS A 21 -20.02 16.18 -9.08
C CYS A 21 -19.73 17.50 -9.81
N THR A 22 -18.64 17.57 -10.57
CA THR A 22 -18.32 18.71 -11.45
C THR A 22 -19.14 18.73 -12.74
N LEU A 23 -19.72 17.60 -13.14
CA LEU A 23 -20.60 17.50 -14.31
C LEU A 23 -22.07 17.77 -13.94
N GLN A 24 -22.45 17.43 -12.71
CA GLN A 24 -23.76 17.66 -12.14
C GLN A 24 -23.66 17.67 -10.61
N ASP A 25 -24.15 18.73 -9.96
CA ASP A 25 -24.14 18.88 -8.51
C ASP A 25 -24.68 17.62 -7.78
N CYS A 26 -23.89 17.12 -6.85
CA CYS A 26 -24.16 15.88 -6.13
C CYS A 26 -25.02 16.08 -4.87
N SER A 27 -25.77 15.05 -4.49
CA SER A 27 -26.58 15.04 -3.26
C SER A 27 -26.83 13.63 -2.69
N GLY A 28 -27.09 13.53 -1.38
CA GLY A 28 -27.45 12.29 -0.70
C GLY A 28 -26.33 11.70 0.16
N ASN A 29 -25.26 11.17 -0.43
CA ASN A 29 -24.14 10.54 0.29
C ASN A 29 -23.14 11.56 0.84
N ARG A 30 -23.60 12.51 1.66
CA ARG A 30 -22.78 13.62 2.16
C ARG A 30 -21.64 13.17 3.08
N SER A 31 -21.91 12.25 4.00
CA SER A 31 -20.91 11.68 4.90
C SER A 31 -20.27 10.45 4.28
N GLN A 32 -18.94 10.38 4.32
CA GLN A 32 -18.16 9.32 3.70
C GLN A 32 -17.35 8.60 4.78
N SER A 33 -17.76 7.38 5.07
CA SER A 33 -17.05 6.48 5.98
C SER A 33 -17.25 5.04 5.54
N ASP A 34 -16.23 4.23 5.75
CA ASP A 34 -16.27 2.80 5.45
C ASP A 34 -15.53 2.01 6.53
N SER A 35 -15.95 0.79 6.80
CA SER A 35 -15.36 -0.09 7.81
C SER A 35 -15.38 -1.53 7.34
N GLY A 36 -14.31 -2.26 7.60
CA GLY A 36 -14.23 -3.67 7.29
C GLY A 36 -13.13 -4.36 8.09
N ALA A 37 -13.12 -5.69 8.02
CA ALA A 37 -12.12 -6.54 8.65
C ALA A 37 -11.39 -7.36 7.59
N SER A 38 -10.06 -7.38 7.65
CA SER A 38 -9.22 -8.21 6.78
C SER A 38 -8.66 -9.40 7.56
N VAL A 39 -8.47 -10.51 6.86
CA VAL A 39 -7.73 -11.67 7.38
C VAL A 39 -6.50 -11.92 6.52
N ALA A 40 -5.43 -12.38 7.15
CA ALA A 40 -4.19 -12.77 6.48
C ALA A 40 -3.53 -13.93 7.21
N VAL A 41 -2.84 -14.78 6.46
CA VAL A 41 -1.97 -15.84 6.96
C VAL A 41 -0.64 -15.75 6.20
N GLY A 42 0.45 -16.04 6.89
CA GLY A 42 1.77 -16.00 6.27
C GLY A 42 2.80 -16.76 7.09
N TRP A 43 3.93 -16.99 6.47
CA TRP A 43 5.07 -17.67 7.06
C TRP A 43 6.37 -17.05 6.55
N ARG A 44 7.41 -17.09 7.40
CA ARG A 44 8.71 -16.53 7.10
C ARG A 44 9.81 -17.37 7.74
N ASN A 45 10.88 -17.61 6.98
CA ASN A 45 12.19 -17.99 7.51
C ASN A 45 13.27 -17.05 6.95
N ASP A 46 14.53 -17.44 7.06
CA ASP A 46 15.67 -16.64 6.59
C ASP A 46 15.77 -16.57 5.06
N VAL A 47 15.22 -17.56 4.34
CA VAL A 47 15.38 -17.72 2.88
C VAL A 47 14.16 -17.24 2.10
N TRP A 48 12.94 -17.47 2.59
CA TRP A 48 11.73 -17.06 1.90
C TRP A 48 10.64 -16.67 2.89
N SER A 49 9.75 -15.81 2.42
CA SER A 49 8.54 -15.44 3.13
C SER A 49 7.38 -15.38 2.18
N TRP A 50 6.19 -15.68 2.68
CA TRP A 50 4.97 -15.51 1.91
C TRP A 50 3.83 -15.14 2.83
N ASP A 51 2.89 -14.40 2.27
CA ASP A 51 1.62 -14.09 2.91
C ASP A 51 0.50 -14.04 1.88
N ILE A 52 -0.68 -14.42 2.33
CA ILE A 52 -1.92 -14.27 1.58
C ILE A 52 -3.00 -13.75 2.54
N GLY A 53 -3.77 -12.80 2.07
CA GLY A 53 -4.82 -12.20 2.83
C GLY A 53 -5.83 -11.49 1.96
N THR A 54 -6.63 -10.66 2.59
CA THR A 54 -7.73 -9.93 1.95
C THR A 54 -7.64 -8.46 2.32
N THR A 55 -8.14 -7.58 1.46
CA THR A 55 -8.46 -6.22 1.88
C THR A 55 -9.71 -6.22 2.79
N PRO A 56 -9.95 -5.18 3.60
CA PRO A 56 -11.03 -5.19 4.58
C PRO A 56 -12.40 -5.55 4.00
N MET A 57 -12.95 -6.71 4.39
CA MET A 57 -14.29 -7.15 4.03
C MET A 57 -15.30 -6.24 4.71
N GLY A 58 -16.10 -5.54 3.90
CA GLY A 58 -16.96 -4.43 4.34
C GLY A 58 -16.79 -3.20 3.44
N PHE A 59 -15.60 -3.05 2.85
CA PHE A 59 -15.32 -2.00 1.87
C PHE A 59 -16.04 -2.21 0.52
N ASN A 60 -16.14 -1.14 -0.26
CA ASN A 60 -16.77 -1.18 -1.59
C ASN A 60 -16.06 -2.11 -2.59
N VAL A 61 -14.73 -2.21 -2.52
CA VAL A 61 -13.87 -3.03 -3.38
C VAL A 61 -13.00 -3.92 -2.49
N VAL A 62 -13.20 -5.23 -2.60
CA VAL A 62 -12.50 -6.24 -1.81
C VAL A 62 -11.70 -7.16 -2.74
N ASP A 63 -10.43 -7.34 -2.45
CA ASP A 63 -9.52 -8.19 -3.22
C ASP A 63 -8.70 -9.11 -2.32
N VAL A 64 -8.24 -10.22 -2.90
CA VAL A 64 -7.18 -11.04 -2.33
C VAL A 64 -5.83 -10.36 -2.60
N VAL A 65 -5.03 -10.24 -1.55
CA VAL A 65 -3.72 -9.60 -1.55
C VAL A 65 -2.69 -10.55 -0.97
N GLY A 66 -1.41 -10.27 -1.21
CA GLY A 66 -0.35 -11.13 -0.70
C GLY A 66 1.02 -10.74 -1.22
N GLY A 67 2.00 -11.54 -0.87
CA GLY A 67 3.34 -11.40 -1.40
C GLY A 67 4.17 -12.64 -1.15
N ILE A 68 5.24 -12.77 -1.92
CA ILE A 68 6.29 -13.74 -1.71
C ILE A 68 7.63 -13.03 -1.84
N SER A 69 8.57 -13.37 -0.99
CA SER A 69 9.95 -12.90 -1.07
C SER A 69 10.90 -14.07 -0.96
N TYR A 70 12.04 -13.95 -1.63
CA TYR A 70 13.16 -14.86 -1.54
C TYR A 70 14.43 -14.04 -1.31
N SER A 71 15.18 -14.43 -0.29
CA SER A 71 16.43 -13.81 0.13
C SER A 71 17.53 -14.86 0.16
N ASP A 72 18.70 -14.48 -0.36
CA ASP A 72 19.87 -15.33 -0.41
C ASP A 72 21.13 -14.45 -0.52
N ASP A 73 22.30 -15.04 -0.27
CA ASP A 73 23.57 -14.33 -0.17
C ASP A 73 24.57 -14.85 -1.21
N ILE A 74 25.05 -13.97 -2.09
CA ILE A 74 26.11 -14.27 -3.05
C ILE A 74 27.43 -13.70 -2.50
N GLY A 75 28.05 -14.47 -1.61
CA GLY A 75 29.25 -14.05 -0.89
C GLY A 75 28.93 -12.88 0.06
N PRO A 76 29.56 -11.69 -0.10
CA PRO A 76 29.27 -10.51 0.72
C PRO A 76 28.04 -9.69 0.27
N LEU A 77 27.38 -10.07 -0.83
CA LEU A 77 26.22 -9.36 -1.37
C LEU A 77 24.94 -10.15 -1.10
N GLY A 78 24.10 -9.63 -0.21
CA GLY A 78 22.74 -10.14 0.00
C GLY A 78 21.78 -9.59 -1.04
N TYR A 79 20.87 -10.43 -1.53
CA TYR A 79 19.81 -10.01 -2.43
C TYR A 79 18.45 -10.54 -1.97
N THR A 80 17.41 -9.73 -2.19
CA THR A 80 16.03 -10.11 -1.94
C THR A 80 15.18 -9.79 -3.15
N VAL A 81 14.57 -10.81 -3.74
CA VAL A 81 13.54 -10.66 -4.77
C VAL A 81 12.17 -10.82 -4.13
N ASN A 82 11.20 -10.00 -4.54
CA ASN A 82 9.83 -10.14 -4.09
C ASN A 82 8.84 -9.91 -5.23
N ALA A 83 7.70 -10.58 -5.13
CA ALA A 83 6.51 -10.31 -5.92
C ALA A 83 5.37 -10.05 -4.95
N HIS A 84 4.58 -9.00 -5.18
CA HIS A 84 3.55 -8.61 -4.24
C HIS A 84 2.33 -8.00 -4.94
N ARG A 85 1.19 -8.18 -4.27
CA ARG A 85 -0.07 -7.49 -4.55
C ARG A 85 -0.51 -6.79 -3.28
N ARG A 86 -0.42 -5.46 -3.23
CA ARG A 86 -0.69 -4.67 -2.01
C ARG A 86 -1.70 -3.55 -2.28
N PRO A 87 -2.60 -3.24 -1.33
CA PRO A 87 -3.53 -2.14 -1.47
C PRO A 87 -2.84 -0.78 -1.24
N ILE A 88 -3.27 0.25 -1.97
CA ILE A 88 -2.85 1.64 -1.72
C ILE A 88 -3.74 2.22 -0.60
N SER A 89 -3.19 2.36 0.62
CA SER A 89 -3.95 2.76 1.81
C SER A 89 -3.94 4.27 2.12
N SER A 90 -3.46 5.10 1.19
CA SER A 90 -3.30 6.56 1.42
C SER A 90 -4.62 7.33 1.49
N SER A 91 -5.71 6.80 0.94
CA SER A 91 -7.04 7.40 0.98
C SER A 91 -8.12 6.33 1.02
N LEU A 92 -9.33 6.69 1.46
CA LEU A 92 -10.47 5.77 1.43
C LEU A 92 -10.76 5.28 0.00
N LEU A 93 -10.68 6.19 -0.98
CA LEU A 93 -10.88 5.86 -2.39
C LEU A 93 -9.84 4.84 -2.89
N ALA A 94 -8.56 5.09 -2.64
CA ALA A 94 -7.51 4.18 -3.08
C ALA A 94 -7.55 2.84 -2.33
N PHE A 95 -7.93 2.84 -1.06
CA PHE A 95 -7.91 1.62 -0.25
C PHE A 95 -9.14 0.75 -0.50
N GLY A 96 -10.32 1.27 -0.19
CA GLY A 96 -11.59 0.54 -0.19
C GLY A 96 -12.54 0.88 -1.33
N GLY A 97 -12.25 1.95 -2.07
CA GLY A 97 -13.14 2.47 -3.08
C GLY A 97 -14.30 3.27 -2.49
N GLN A 98 -14.85 4.17 -3.29
CA GLN A 98 -16.05 4.93 -2.96
C GLN A 98 -17.12 4.73 -4.03
N LYS A 99 -18.34 5.16 -3.71
CA LYS A 99 -19.49 5.09 -4.62
C LYS A 99 -19.94 6.49 -4.97
N ASP A 100 -20.26 6.70 -6.23
CA ASP A 100 -20.66 8.02 -6.74
C ASP A 100 -21.97 8.43 -6.11
N SER A 101 -22.23 9.74 -6.12
CA SER A 101 -23.45 10.25 -5.56
C SER A 101 -24.66 9.56 -6.19
N PRO A 102 -25.67 9.14 -5.40
CA PRO A 102 -26.84 8.46 -5.94
C PRO A 102 -27.65 9.35 -6.88
N SER A 103 -27.51 10.68 -6.80
CA SER A 103 -28.08 11.63 -7.75
C SER A 103 -27.42 11.60 -9.14
N ASN A 104 -26.25 10.98 -9.26
CA ASN A 104 -25.45 10.94 -10.47
C ASN A 104 -25.33 9.48 -10.96
N THR A 105 -24.10 8.94 -11.09
CA THR A 105 -23.92 7.60 -11.69
C THR A 105 -24.13 6.45 -10.71
N GLY A 106 -23.97 6.70 -9.40
CA GLY A 106 -23.99 5.66 -8.37
C GLY A 106 -22.95 4.53 -8.56
N LYS A 107 -21.94 4.69 -9.43
CA LYS A 107 -20.94 3.64 -9.70
C LYS A 107 -19.91 3.55 -8.56
N LYS A 108 -19.42 2.35 -8.30
CA LYS A 108 -18.27 2.13 -7.39
C LYS A 108 -16.96 2.28 -8.16
N TRP A 109 -15.99 3.02 -7.63
CA TRP A 109 -14.64 3.09 -8.19
C TRP A 109 -13.57 3.18 -7.10
N GLY A 110 -12.31 2.96 -7.47
CA GLY A 110 -11.17 2.96 -6.55
C GLY A 110 -10.71 1.55 -6.19
N GLY A 111 -10.24 1.35 -4.96
CA GLY A 111 -9.69 0.07 -4.53
C GLY A 111 -8.44 -0.29 -5.34
N VAL A 112 -7.48 0.63 -5.40
CA VAL A 112 -6.24 0.48 -6.17
C VAL A 112 -5.33 -0.54 -5.52
N ARG A 113 -4.78 -1.44 -6.33
CA ARG A 113 -3.78 -2.45 -5.97
C ARG A 113 -2.51 -2.21 -6.76
N ALA A 114 -1.38 -2.32 -6.08
CA ALA A 114 -0.06 -2.37 -6.67
C ALA A 114 0.34 -3.84 -6.81
N ASP A 115 0.35 -4.31 -8.05
CA ASP A 115 0.77 -5.63 -8.48
C ASP A 115 2.16 -5.50 -9.09
N GLY A 116 3.19 -5.99 -8.40
CA GLY A 116 4.55 -5.66 -8.77
C GLY A 116 5.60 -6.61 -8.28
N VAL A 117 6.82 -6.34 -8.72
CA VAL A 117 8.03 -7.06 -8.33
C VAL A 117 9.11 -6.09 -7.89
N GLY A 118 9.96 -6.52 -6.97
CA GLY A 118 11.08 -5.75 -6.48
C GLY A 118 12.33 -6.59 -6.29
N LEU A 119 13.48 -5.98 -6.55
CA LEU A 119 14.80 -6.50 -6.24
C LEU A 119 15.47 -5.53 -5.28
N SER A 120 15.96 -6.03 -4.17
CA SER A 120 16.81 -5.28 -3.25
C SER A 120 18.17 -5.96 -3.15
N LEU A 121 19.22 -5.16 -3.15
CA LEU A 121 20.60 -5.57 -3.01
C LEU A 121 21.17 -4.87 -1.77
N SER A 122 21.88 -5.62 -0.94
CA SER A 122 22.53 -5.12 0.24
C SER A 122 23.96 -5.64 0.31
N TYR A 123 24.89 -4.73 0.53
CA TYR A 123 26.29 -5.04 0.69
C TYR A 123 26.75 -4.48 2.03
N ASP A 124 26.78 -5.34 3.05
CA ASP A 124 27.31 -5.04 4.37
C ASP A 124 28.58 -5.88 4.56
N LYS A 125 29.73 -5.22 4.62
CA LYS A 125 31.03 -5.89 4.86
C LYS A 125 31.19 -6.34 6.32
N GLY A 126 30.18 -6.16 7.18
CA GLY A 126 30.27 -6.44 8.62
C GLY A 126 31.05 -5.39 9.40
N GLU A 127 31.57 -4.38 8.71
CA GLU A 127 32.34 -3.27 9.27
C GLU A 127 31.41 -2.08 9.58
N ALA A 128 31.97 -0.87 9.65
CA ALA A 128 31.19 0.33 9.91
C ALA A 128 30.36 0.81 8.70
N ASN A 129 30.57 0.26 7.50
CA ASN A 129 29.97 0.74 6.25
C ASN A 129 29.01 -0.28 5.64
N GLY A 130 27.86 0.18 5.16
CA GLY A 130 26.98 -0.63 4.32
C GLY A 130 26.28 0.20 3.25
N VAL A 131 26.02 -0.43 2.10
CA VAL A 131 25.26 0.17 1.00
C VAL A 131 24.11 -0.74 0.62
N TRP A 132 23.02 -0.14 0.15
CA TRP A 132 21.88 -0.87 -0.36
C TRP A 132 21.27 -0.17 -1.56
N ALA A 133 20.64 -0.95 -2.43
CA ALA A 133 19.89 -0.50 -3.58
C ALA A 133 18.59 -1.28 -3.67
N SER A 134 17.52 -0.66 -4.15
CA SER A 134 16.23 -1.30 -4.36
C SER A 134 15.59 -0.77 -5.64
N LEU A 135 15.15 -1.68 -6.50
CA LEU A 135 14.40 -1.40 -7.71
C LEU A 135 13.06 -2.13 -7.62
N SER A 136 11.96 -1.44 -7.89
CA SER A 136 10.63 -2.07 -7.98
C SER A 136 9.83 -1.52 -9.15
N GLY A 137 9.01 -2.38 -9.74
CA GLY A 137 8.04 -2.03 -10.78
C GLY A 137 6.68 -2.56 -10.38
N ASP A 138 5.67 -1.68 -10.38
CA ASP A 138 4.30 -2.01 -9.97
C ASP A 138 3.31 -1.56 -11.03
N GLN A 139 2.38 -2.44 -11.42
CA GLN A 139 1.16 -2.09 -12.12
C GLN A 139 0.09 -1.67 -11.09
N LEU A 140 -0.55 -0.55 -11.32
CA LEU A 140 -1.57 0.05 -10.47
C LEU A 140 -2.93 -0.16 -11.14
N THR A 141 -3.73 -1.08 -10.62
CA THR A 141 -5.05 -1.41 -11.16
C THR A 141 -6.12 -1.18 -10.10
N GLY A 142 -7.34 -0.87 -10.51
CA GLY A 142 -8.46 -0.64 -9.58
C GLY A 142 -9.81 -0.86 -10.25
N LYS A 143 -10.89 -0.85 -9.46
CA LYS A 143 -12.24 -0.98 -10.01
C LYS A 143 -12.64 0.35 -10.66
N ASN A 144 -12.93 0.34 -11.97
CA ASN A 144 -13.31 1.55 -12.73
C ASN A 144 -12.30 2.71 -12.54
N VAL A 145 -11.02 2.38 -12.42
CA VAL A 145 -9.91 3.32 -12.41
C VAL A 145 -9.05 3.02 -13.63
N GLU A 146 -8.50 4.05 -14.27
CA GLU A 146 -7.57 3.89 -15.37
C GLU A 146 -6.32 3.11 -14.93
N ASP A 147 -5.85 2.21 -15.78
CA ASP A 147 -4.63 1.45 -15.51
C ASP A 147 -3.43 2.38 -15.49
N ASN A 148 -2.54 2.19 -14.50
CA ASN A 148 -1.32 2.97 -14.39
C ASN A 148 -0.15 2.05 -14.00
N TRP A 149 1.08 2.53 -14.10
CA TRP A 149 2.26 1.79 -13.70
C TRP A 149 3.30 2.74 -13.09
N ARG A 150 4.19 2.19 -12.26
CA ARG A 150 5.29 2.94 -11.67
C ARG A 150 6.55 2.11 -11.59
N VAL A 151 7.69 2.78 -11.71
CA VAL A 151 9.01 2.23 -11.40
C VAL A 151 9.65 3.10 -10.33
N ARG A 152 10.23 2.46 -9.31
CA ARG A 152 10.88 3.14 -8.18
C ARG A 152 12.27 2.59 -7.99
N TRP A 153 13.25 3.49 -7.96
CA TRP A 153 14.64 3.21 -7.66
C TRP A 153 15.05 3.96 -6.39
N MET A 154 15.68 3.26 -5.45
CA MET A 154 16.17 3.82 -4.20
C MET A 154 17.56 3.26 -3.90
N THR A 155 18.45 4.10 -3.39
CA THR A 155 19.80 3.70 -2.98
C THR A 155 20.17 4.44 -1.70
N GLY A 156 20.91 3.78 -0.82
CA GLY A 156 21.38 4.38 0.42
C GLY A 156 22.74 3.86 0.84
N TYR A 157 23.47 4.72 1.54
CA TYR A 157 24.72 4.40 2.23
C TYR A 157 24.53 4.74 3.70
N TYR A 158 25.05 3.89 4.58
CA TYR A 158 25.05 4.13 6.02
C TYR A 158 26.42 3.84 6.63
N TYR A 159 26.73 4.60 7.68
CA TYR A 159 27.93 4.46 8.49
C TYR A 159 27.57 4.32 9.98
N LYS A 160 28.01 3.23 10.61
CA LYS A 160 27.80 2.94 12.04
C LYS A 160 28.86 3.69 12.85
N VAL A 161 28.55 4.92 13.30
CA VAL A 161 29.46 5.73 14.14
C VAL A 161 29.75 5.08 15.50
N ILE A 162 28.74 4.45 16.10
CA ILE A 162 28.86 3.67 17.33
C ILE A 162 28.30 2.28 17.05
N ASN A 163 29.14 1.26 17.18
CA ASN A 163 28.78 -0.14 16.97
C ASN A 163 29.19 -0.98 18.18
N GLN A 164 28.38 -0.91 19.24
CA GLN A 164 28.63 -1.59 20.52
C GLN A 164 27.52 -2.60 20.81
N THR A 165 27.88 -3.79 21.29
CA THR A 165 26.93 -4.75 21.83
C THR A 165 26.46 -4.27 23.20
N ILE A 166 25.21 -3.83 23.30
CA ILE A 166 24.60 -3.59 24.61
C ILE A 166 24.25 -4.97 25.17
N ALA A 167 25.18 -5.58 25.92
CA ALA A 167 24.87 -6.73 26.75
C ALA A 167 23.85 -6.26 27.80
N ALA A 168 22.59 -6.67 27.66
CA ALA A 168 21.65 -6.61 28.77
C ALA A 168 22.27 -7.44 29.90
N SER A 169 22.74 -6.77 30.95
CA SER A 169 23.23 -7.42 32.15
C SER A 169 22.13 -8.33 32.67
N GLN A 170 22.34 -9.66 32.61
CA GLN A 170 21.63 -10.56 33.50
C GLN A 170 22.04 -10.18 34.92
N SER A 171 21.16 -9.47 35.63
CA SER A 171 21.28 -9.28 37.06
C SER A 171 20.65 -10.47 37.77
N ALA A 172 21.54 -11.27 38.38
CA ALA A 172 21.41 -12.16 39.55
C ALA A 172 20.24 -13.14 39.62
#